data_AF-A0A2U1QN37-F1
#
_entry.id   AF-A0A2U1QN37-F1
#
_cell.length_a   1.000
_cell.length_b   1.000
_cell.length_c   1.000
_cell.angle_alpha   90.00
_cell.angle_beta   90.00
_cell.angle_gamma   90.00
#
_symmetry.space_group_name_H-M   'P 1'
#
loop_
_entity.id
_entity.type
_entity.pdbx_description
1 polymer ?
#
loop_
_entity_poly.entity_id
_entity_poly.type
_entity_poly.pdbx_seq_one_letter_code
_entity_poly.pdbx_strand_id
1 'polypeptide(L)'
;MSRARDPLDFVDKCYSKNKFIVAYNYRIEVVGSEEFWPNSGHGKLLSPLPKAMPDRSRKARRDREFEPKKSKTKLSHHGRDIHCGICKSSGHNKRTSPLKSNVSGVYGLVVCSVEWVLVVGSNVDRFLVAAGGGWLLWLVMIKG
;
A
#
# COMPACT_ATOMS: atom_id res chain seq x y z
N MET A 1 -21.97 17.42 -16.74
CA MET A 1 -21.53 16.28 -17.58
C MET A 1 -20.10 15.95 -17.21
N SER A 2 -19.86 14.86 -16.48
CA SER A 2 -18.51 14.44 -16.08
C SER A 2 -17.74 13.97 -17.32
N ARG A 3 -16.54 14.51 -17.53
CA ARG A 3 -15.58 14.04 -18.55
C ARG A 3 -14.84 12.79 -18.07
N ALA A 4 -15.56 11.83 -17.49
CA ALA A 4 -14.95 10.57 -17.09
C ALA A 4 -14.80 9.72 -18.36
N ARG A 5 -13.58 9.67 -18.90
CA ARG A 5 -13.22 8.66 -19.92
C ARG A 5 -13.00 7.32 -19.24
N ASP A 6 -13.29 6.25 -19.95
CA ASP A 6 -13.00 4.91 -19.47
C ASP A 6 -11.46 4.73 -19.39
N PRO A 7 -10.90 4.30 -18.26
CA PRO A 7 -9.50 3.93 -18.17
C PRO A 7 -9.02 2.96 -19.26
N LEU A 8 -9.92 2.11 -19.77
CA LEU A 8 -9.62 1.15 -20.84
C LEU A 8 -9.26 1.82 -22.18
N ASP A 9 -9.71 3.05 -22.43
CA ASP A 9 -9.38 3.81 -23.66
C ASP A 9 -7.89 4.18 -23.75
N PHE A 10 -7.16 4.13 -22.64
CA PHE A 10 -5.73 4.43 -22.56
C PHE A 10 -4.84 3.18 -22.64
N VAL A 11 -5.46 1.99 -22.65
CA VAL A 11 -4.73 0.71 -22.71
C VAL A 11 -4.48 0.36 -24.18
N ASP A 12 -3.22 0.10 -24.53
CA ASP A 12 -2.88 -0.33 -25.88
C ASP A 12 -3.51 -1.70 -26.20
N LYS A 13 -3.90 -1.89 -27.46
CA LYS A 13 -4.44 -3.14 -27.99
C LYS A 13 -3.48 -4.33 -27.79
N CYS A 14 -2.18 -4.09 -27.61
CA CYS A 14 -1.18 -5.12 -27.32
C CYS A 14 -1.46 -5.89 -26.02
N TYR A 15 -2.17 -5.28 -25.06
CA TYR A 15 -2.58 -5.91 -23.80
C TYR A 15 -3.93 -6.64 -23.88
N SER A 16 -4.53 -6.77 -25.07
CA SER A 16 -5.79 -7.50 -25.23
C SER A 16 -5.60 -9.01 -25.02
N LYS A 17 -6.64 -9.68 -24.50
CA LYS A 17 -6.67 -11.15 -24.32
C LYS A 17 -6.34 -11.90 -25.61
N ASN A 18 -6.80 -11.41 -26.76
CA ASN A 18 -6.50 -12.01 -28.06
C ASN A 18 -5.00 -12.00 -28.36
N LYS A 19 -4.32 -10.88 -28.07
CA LYS A 19 -2.86 -10.79 -28.24
C LYS A 19 -2.12 -11.69 -27.27
N PHE A 20 -2.58 -11.81 -26.03
CA PHE A 20 -2.04 -12.76 -25.06
C PHE A 20 -2.14 -14.20 -25.57
N ILE A 21 -3.31 -14.64 -26.05
CA ILE A 21 -3.49 -16.00 -26.59
C ILE A 21 -2.57 -16.23 -27.79
N VAL A 22 -2.45 -15.26 -28.70
CA VAL A 22 -1.53 -15.38 -29.86
C VAL A 22 -0.07 -15.47 -29.42
N ALA A 23 0.36 -14.65 -28.45
CA ALA A 23 1.73 -14.65 -27.94
C ALA A 23 2.10 -15.96 -27.24
N TYR A 24 1.18 -16.52 -26.47
CA TYR A 24 1.36 -17.76 -25.71
C TYR A 24 0.75 -19.00 -26.39
N ASN A 25 0.42 -18.90 -27.69
CA ASN A 25 -0.08 -20.04 -28.47
C ASN A 25 1.00 -21.12 -28.62
N TYR A 26 2.26 -20.68 -28.67
CA TYR A 26 3.41 -21.57 -28.76
C TYR A 26 3.78 -22.08 -27.37
N ARG A 27 4.14 -23.37 -27.31
CA ARG A 27 4.63 -23.99 -26.08
C ARG A 27 5.94 -23.30 -25.68
N ILE A 28 5.94 -22.64 -24.53
CA ILE A 28 7.19 -22.15 -23.92
C ILE A 28 7.90 -23.39 -23.39
N GLU A 29 8.97 -23.77 -24.08
CA GLU A 29 9.86 -24.82 -23.59
C GLU A 29 10.60 -24.31 -22.36
N VAL A 30 10.70 -25.17 -21.35
CA VAL A 30 11.51 -24.85 -20.18
C VAL A 30 12.95 -24.78 -20.65
N VAL A 31 13.54 -23.59 -20.58
CA VAL A 31 14.96 -23.43 -20.83
C VAL A 31 15.70 -24.17 -19.72
N GLY A 32 16.64 -25.03 -20.10
CA GLY A 32 17.47 -25.76 -19.14
C GLY A 32 18.30 -24.84 -18.23
N SER A 33 19.00 -25.44 -17.27
CA SER A 33 20.05 -24.75 -16.52
C SER A 33 21.07 -24.11 -17.46
N GLU A 34 21.89 -23.20 -16.93
CA GLU A 34 22.93 -22.46 -17.68
C GLU A 34 23.82 -23.37 -18.55
N GLU A 35 24.04 -24.61 -18.10
CA GLU A 35 24.80 -25.64 -18.82
C GLU A 35 24.22 -26.00 -20.21
N PHE A 36 22.91 -25.84 -20.41
CA PHE A 36 22.23 -26.15 -21.67
C PHE A 36 22.09 -24.93 -22.59
N TRP A 37 22.57 -23.77 -22.18
CA TRP A 37 22.44 -22.56 -22.99
C TRP A 37 23.42 -22.63 -24.17
N PRO A 38 22.99 -22.26 -25.39
CA PRO A 38 23.90 -22.21 -26.53
C PRO A 38 25.00 -21.19 -26.26
N ASN A 39 26.25 -21.56 -26.55
CA ASN A 39 27.36 -20.61 -26.49
C ASN A 39 27.10 -19.53 -27.54
N SER A 40 26.88 -18.31 -27.08
CA SER A 40 26.54 -17.17 -27.93
C SER A 40 27.67 -16.75 -28.87
N GLY A 41 28.89 -17.27 -28.70
CA GLY A 41 30.08 -16.88 -29.47
C GLY A 41 30.51 -15.43 -29.22
N HIS A 42 29.79 -14.71 -28.36
CA HIS A 42 30.16 -13.39 -27.90
C HIS A 42 31.18 -13.53 -26.78
N GLY A 43 32.22 -12.67 -26.82
CA GLY A 43 33.17 -12.57 -25.71
C GLY A 43 32.47 -12.21 -24.41
N LYS A 44 33.17 -12.42 -23.28
CA LYS A 44 32.67 -12.05 -21.96
C LYS A 44 32.14 -10.61 -21.98
N LEU A 45 30.89 -10.41 -21.56
CA LEU A 45 30.32 -9.08 -21.39
C LEU A 45 31.22 -8.27 -20.45
N LEU A 46 31.70 -7.13 -20.93
CA LEU A 46 32.43 -6.19 -20.08
C LEU A 46 31.44 -5.57 -19.10
N SER A 47 31.83 -5.51 -17.83
CA SER A 47 31.07 -4.74 -16.85
C SER A 47 30.90 -3.30 -17.33
N PRO A 48 29.73 -2.67 -17.12
CA PRO A 48 29.58 -1.26 -17.46
C PRO A 48 30.63 -0.44 -16.72
N LEU A 49 31.15 0.59 -17.40
CA LEU A 49 32.08 1.52 -16.77
C LEU A 49 31.41 2.15 -15.54
N PRO A 50 32.05 2.12 -14.36
CA PRO A 50 31.54 2.80 -13.19
C PRO A 50 31.31 4.28 -13.49
N LYS A 51 30.09 4.76 -13.30
CA LYS A 51 29.78 6.19 -13.34
C LYS A 51 29.82 6.72 -11.92
N ALA A 52 30.54 7.83 -11.71
CA ALA A 52 30.47 8.55 -10.45
C ALA A 52 29.03 9.04 -10.26
N MET A 53 28.36 8.52 -9.24
CA MET A 53 27.04 8.99 -8.85
C MET A 53 27.17 10.42 -8.33
N PRO A 54 26.22 11.33 -8.64
CA PRO A 54 26.17 12.63 -8.00
C PRO A 54 26.18 12.43 -6.49
N ASP A 55 27.15 13.02 -5.81
CA ASP A 55 27.18 12.92 -4.36
C ASP A 55 25.96 13.65 -3.77
N ARG A 56 25.51 13.18 -2.62
CA ARG A 56 24.42 13.81 -1.90
C ARG A 56 24.84 15.23 -1.56
N SER A 57 24.09 16.22 -2.05
CA SER A 57 24.30 17.62 -1.68
C SER A 57 24.40 17.75 -0.16
N ARG A 58 25.49 18.34 0.33
CA ARG A 58 25.72 18.54 1.76
C ARG A 58 24.56 19.33 2.37
N LYS A 59 23.99 18.82 3.46
CA LYS A 59 22.95 19.55 4.22
C LYS A 59 23.58 20.81 4.80
N ALA A 60 23.01 21.98 4.51
CA ALA A 60 23.43 23.23 5.13
C ALA A 60 23.31 23.10 6.67
N ARG A 61 24.43 23.33 7.36
CA ARG A 61 24.48 23.42 8.83
C ARG A 61 24.15 24.86 9.22
N ARG A 62 23.50 25.07 10.37
CA ARG A 62 23.37 26.42 10.95
C ARG A 62 24.66 26.76 11.65
N ASP A 63 25.15 27.97 11.44
CA ASP A 63 26.41 28.44 12.03
C ASP A 63 26.18 29.13 13.39
N ARG A 64 24.98 29.67 13.63
CA ARG A 64 24.59 30.33 14.88
C ARG A 64 23.26 29.78 15.42
N GLU A 65 23.09 29.81 16.74
CA GLU A 65 21.89 29.29 17.43
C GLU A 65 20.59 29.95 16.95
N PHE A 66 20.62 31.26 16.73
CA PHE A 66 19.47 32.07 16.32
C PHE A 66 19.50 32.50 14.85
N GLU A 67 20.17 31.74 13.98
CA GLU A 67 20.19 32.05 12.55
C GLU A 67 18.77 31.94 11.96
N PRO A 68 18.31 32.97 11.20
CA PRO A 68 16.99 32.94 10.58
C PRO A 68 16.90 31.75 9.61
N LYS A 69 15.90 30.89 9.80
CA LYS A 69 15.66 29.78 8.87
C LYS A 69 15.35 30.37 7.49
N LYS A 70 16.01 29.88 6.44
CA LYS A 70 15.72 30.24 5.03
C LYS A 70 14.31 29.81 4.54
N SER A 71 13.40 29.47 5.44
CA SER A 71 12.04 29.04 5.10
C SER A 71 11.12 30.25 4.95
N LYS A 72 10.58 30.47 3.75
CA LYS A 72 9.60 31.54 3.46
C LYS A 72 8.28 31.41 4.25
N THR A 73 7.95 30.20 4.70
CA THR A 73 6.63 29.89 5.32
C THR A 73 6.68 29.76 6.85
N LYS A 74 7.86 29.55 7.45
CA LYS A 74 7.97 29.23 8.89
C LYS A 74 8.91 30.20 9.59
N LEU A 75 8.40 30.87 10.61
CA LEU A 75 9.18 31.73 11.51
C LEU A 75 9.88 30.90 12.60
N SER A 76 10.95 31.47 13.19
CA SER A 76 11.60 30.88 14.36
C SER A 76 10.68 30.94 15.60
N HIS A 77 10.87 30.02 16.54
CA HIS A 77 10.17 30.02 17.83
C HIS A 77 10.81 30.98 18.84
N HIS A 78 12.08 31.32 18.64
CA HIS A 78 12.83 32.19 19.56
C HIS A 78 12.23 33.60 19.59
N GLY A 79 12.06 34.17 20.79
CA GLY A 79 11.54 35.52 21.02
C GLY A 79 10.04 35.70 20.81
N ARG A 80 9.25 34.62 20.72
CA ARG A 80 7.79 34.70 20.59
C ARG A 80 7.10 34.47 21.93
N ASP A 81 6.25 35.41 22.31
CA ASP A 81 5.30 35.23 23.41
C ASP A 81 4.10 34.39 22.98
N ILE A 82 3.94 33.24 23.63
CA ILE A 82 2.83 32.33 23.39
C ILE A 82 1.61 32.86 24.13
N HIS A 83 0.54 33.14 23.38
CA HIS A 83 -0.76 33.54 23.89
C HIS A 83 -1.76 32.40 23.75
N CYS A 84 -2.61 32.22 24.75
CA CYS A 84 -3.65 31.19 24.72
C CYS A 84 -4.74 31.53 23.69
N GLY A 85 -5.10 30.59 22.81
CA GLY A 85 -6.17 30.80 21.84
C GLY A 85 -7.59 30.92 22.42
N ILE A 86 -7.80 30.56 23.69
CA ILE A 86 -9.11 30.65 24.37
C ILE A 86 -9.21 31.97 25.14
N CYS A 87 -8.30 32.22 26.08
CA CYS A 87 -8.36 33.38 26.97
C CYS A 87 -7.45 34.54 26.55
N LYS A 88 -6.66 34.38 25.48
CA LYS A 88 -5.72 35.39 24.92
C LYS A 88 -4.64 35.90 25.89
N SER A 89 -4.51 35.33 27.09
CA SER A 89 -3.43 35.66 28.02
C SER A 89 -2.14 34.89 27.71
N SER A 90 -1.01 35.46 28.12
CA SER A 90 0.32 34.85 28.02
C SER A 90 0.56 33.85 29.16
N GLY A 91 1.54 32.96 28.98
CA GLY A 91 1.99 32.00 30.02
C GLY A 91 1.38 30.61 29.91
N HIS A 92 0.37 30.38 29.08
CA HIS A 92 -0.15 29.04 28.79
C HIS A 92 -0.71 28.94 27.36
N ASN A 93 -0.88 27.71 26.87
CA ASN A 93 -1.45 27.46 25.54
C ASN A 93 -2.90 26.95 25.67
N LYS A 94 -3.60 26.82 24.53
CA LYS A 94 -4.99 26.32 24.49
C LYS A 94 -5.18 24.98 25.23
N ARG A 95 -4.16 24.12 25.25
CA ARG A 95 -4.23 22.78 25.86
C ARG A 95 -4.21 22.84 27.39
N THR A 96 -3.43 23.75 27.96
CA THR A 96 -3.28 23.93 29.41
C THR A 96 -4.12 25.10 29.94
N SER A 97 -5.09 25.58 29.17
CA SER A 97 -5.95 26.67 29.58
C SER A 97 -6.95 26.22 30.65
N PRO A 98 -7.10 26.97 31.75
CA PRO A 98 -8.08 26.65 32.79
C PRO A 98 -9.53 26.80 32.30
N LEU A 99 -9.76 27.53 31.20
CA LEU A 99 -11.09 27.72 30.60
C LEU A 99 -11.47 26.62 29.61
N LYS A 100 -10.75 25.49 29.57
CA LYS A 100 -11.05 24.39 28.66
C LYS A 100 -12.25 23.59 29.20
N SER A 101 -13.44 23.79 28.63
CA SER A 101 -14.61 22.95 28.90
C SER A 101 -14.38 21.54 28.35
N ASN A 102 -14.49 20.52 29.21
CA ASN A 102 -14.28 19.12 28.85
C ASN A 102 -15.58 18.52 28.30
N VAL A 103 -15.94 18.83 27.05
CA VAL A 103 -17.07 18.16 26.38
C VAL A 103 -16.51 16.94 25.66
N SER A 104 -16.48 15.80 26.35
CA SER A 104 -16.25 14.49 25.74
C SER A 104 -17.45 14.16 24.85
N GLY A 105 -17.30 14.34 23.54
CA GLY A 105 -18.32 13.97 22.56
C GLY A 105 -18.60 12.48 22.61
N VAL A 106 -19.84 12.14 22.97
CA VAL A 106 -20.45 10.83 22.73
C VAL A 106 -20.67 10.71 21.22
N TYR A 107 -19.75 10.07 20.51
CA TYR A 107 -19.99 9.61 19.14
C TYR A 107 -20.64 8.23 19.22
N GLY A 108 -21.85 8.13 18.66
CA GLY A 108 -22.66 6.93 18.66
C GLY A 108 -21.95 5.74 18.04
N LEU A 109 -22.05 4.61 18.73
CA LEU A 109 -21.80 3.28 18.18
C LEU A 109 -22.86 3.02 17.10
N VAL A 110 -22.53 3.25 15.83
CA VAL A 110 -23.23 2.60 14.73
C VAL A 110 -22.68 1.18 14.64
N VAL A 111 -23.28 0.26 15.39
CA VAL A 111 -23.13 -1.17 15.14
C VAL A 111 -23.96 -1.50 13.90
N CYS A 112 -23.30 -1.66 12.74
CA CYS A 112 -23.91 -2.30 11.57
C CYS A 112 -24.10 -3.79 11.87
N SER A 113 -25.23 -4.13 12.47
CA SER A 113 -25.72 -5.51 12.54
C SER A 113 -26.30 -5.87 11.17
N VAL A 114 -25.50 -6.50 10.31
CA VAL A 114 -26.01 -7.22 9.14
C VAL A 114 -26.27 -8.66 9.55
N GLU A 115 -27.46 -8.88 10.08
CA GLU A 115 -28.03 -10.19 10.34
C GLU A 115 -28.50 -10.77 9.00
N TRP A 116 -27.95 -11.92 8.59
CA TRP A 116 -28.39 -12.64 7.40
C TRP A 116 -29.67 -13.42 7.74
N VAL A 117 -30.83 -12.89 7.35
CA VAL A 117 -32.07 -13.66 7.38
C VAL A 117 -32.16 -14.50 6.11
N LEU A 118 -31.97 -15.81 6.25
CA LEU A 118 -32.27 -16.80 5.22
C LEU A 118 -33.80 -16.92 5.08
N VAL A 119 -34.31 -16.60 3.89
CA VAL A 119 -35.68 -16.95 3.47
C VAL A 119 -35.72 -18.45 3.20
N VAL A 120 -36.50 -19.19 3.99
CA VAL A 120 -36.79 -20.61 3.76
C VAL A 120 -37.78 -20.71 2.61
N GLY A 121 -37.27 -20.95 1.40
CA GLY A 121 -38.06 -21.24 0.21
C GLY A 121 -38.19 -22.75 0.01
N SER A 122 -39.41 -23.25 0.07
CA SER A 122 -39.79 -24.64 -0.18
C SER A 122 -39.50 -25.10 -1.62
N ASN A 123 -39.14 -26.38 -1.72
CA ASN A 123 -39.39 -27.32 -2.82
C ASN A 123 -38.38 -27.44 -3.99
N VAL A 124 -37.74 -28.62 -3.98
CA VAL A 124 -37.32 -29.54 -5.05
C VAL A 124 -36.57 -29.00 -6.27
N ASP A 125 -35.29 -29.37 -6.38
CA ASP A 125 -34.79 -30.15 -7.53
C ASP A 125 -33.36 -30.70 -7.26
N ARG A 126 -33.34 -31.99 -6.90
CA ARG A 126 -32.40 -33.04 -7.30
C ARG A 126 -31.01 -32.62 -7.82
N PHE A 127 -29.98 -32.65 -6.94
CA PHE A 127 -28.65 -33.15 -7.31
C PHE A 127 -27.98 -33.81 -6.10
N LEU A 128 -27.99 -35.15 -6.10
CA LEU A 128 -27.09 -35.97 -5.29
C LEU A 128 -25.80 -36.15 -6.11
N VAL A 129 -24.71 -35.48 -5.72
CA VAL A 129 -23.34 -35.97 -5.93
C VAL A 129 -22.52 -35.65 -4.69
N ALA A 130 -21.97 -36.72 -4.11
CA ALA A 130 -21.24 -36.74 -2.86
C ALA A 130 -19.91 -35.97 -2.93
N ALA A 131 -19.72 -35.03 -2.00
CA ALA A 131 -18.39 -34.48 -1.68
C ALA A 131 -17.78 -35.31 -0.55
N GLY A 132 -17.09 -36.40 -0.90
CA GLY A 132 -16.23 -37.14 0.02
C GLY A 132 -14.96 -36.33 0.34
N GLY A 133 -15.04 -35.47 1.36
CA GLY A 133 -13.88 -34.80 1.95
C GLY A 133 -13.23 -35.68 3.01
N GLY A 134 -12.14 -36.36 2.64
CA GLY A 134 -11.33 -37.13 3.57
C GLY A 134 -10.51 -36.24 4.50
N TRP A 135 -10.97 -36.10 5.76
CA TRP A 135 -10.19 -35.60 6.89
C TRP A 135 -10.18 -36.64 8.01
N LEU A 136 -9.70 -37.86 7.74
CA LEU A 136 -9.50 -38.90 8.74
C LEU A 136 -8.31 -39.81 8.39
N LEU A 137 -7.14 -39.22 8.13
CA LEU A 137 -5.89 -39.99 8.04
C LEU A 137 -4.70 -39.25 8.66
N TRP A 138 -4.93 -38.66 9.84
CA TRP A 138 -3.85 -38.10 10.67
C TRP A 138 -4.17 -38.27 12.16
N LEU A 139 -4.42 -39.52 12.59
CA LEU A 139 -4.19 -40.02 13.96
C LEU A 139 -4.66 -41.47 14.01
N VAL A 140 -3.71 -42.40 13.90
CA VAL A 140 -3.69 -43.80 14.41
C VAL A 140 -2.80 -44.59 13.45
N MET A 141 -1.49 -44.52 13.68
CA MET A 141 -0.49 -45.58 13.42
C MET A 141 0.87 -45.03 13.89
N ILE A 142 0.94 -44.72 15.19
CA ILE A 142 2.20 -44.60 15.94
C ILE A 142 2.00 -45.47 17.18
N LYS A 143 2.51 -46.72 17.10
CA LYS A 143 2.90 -47.66 18.17
C LYS A 143 2.36 -49.07 17.93
N GLY A 144 3.29 -50.04 17.92
CA GLY A 144 3.06 -51.45 18.19
C GLY A 144 3.07 -52.30 16.96
#